data_AF-A0AAV0UN82-F1
#
_entry.id   AF-A0AAV0UN82-F1
#
_cell.length_a   1.000
_cell.length_b   1.000
_cell.length_c   1.000
_cell.angle_alpha   90.00
_cell.angle_beta   90.00
_cell.angle_gamma   90.00
#
_symmetry.space_group_name_H-M   'P 1'
#
loop_
_entity.id
_entity.type
_entity.pdbx_description
1 polymer ?
#
loop_
_entity_poly.entity_id
_entity_poly.type
_entity_poly.pdbx_seq_one_letter_code
_entity_poly.pdbx_strand_id
1 'polypeptide(L)'
;MTSTLQYLSASFVTRGAMFAGLLLSTATGTPFANNPVTIVDSATFLSHDSPAFSGIAADFDVNVLTYTVVEYTFTSEESFNSSSSTTSATTTSPDGATSTTSTTQSQLSASTMQSTNFESFTVENEPASVNVYGRNRKLEASTSDLQKLENHFQVPLEFNVKSLATRAAYHVMPWPSSYWAMYLDSINYRWSSSNGPSATEKYATAFGVDPSAMVSKVSQSTGVISKTSSNASCLTNEDCRIRGDGSVCARPGGETQGLCIPTWYGICHAWAPASLLEPEPNCAVEYNGVTFQPMDIKALITEVYDGAKVATVFTGARFFNPASAATFDTYGRFTDASRRDLGPGFMHVALANILGRFNASVVLDVSAGPEVWNQPVYGYEVLTEMELTPSDAASRYFGVPTYPFNRDAQRMMYVETKVSWMAETFENGGLVSSGRATTYVKGKTYKYLLELDEAYNILGGEWVGESKADHPDFLWIPKARPDLTAVTNIGLSYKNVRVLLDMATSCS
;
A
#
# COMPACT_ATOMS: atom_id res chain seq x y z
N MET A 1 73.53 36.41 -30.88
CA MET A 1 73.91 34.98 -30.95
C MET A 1 72.63 34.18 -30.86
N THR A 2 72.10 33.81 -32.03
CA THR A 2 71.74 32.43 -32.44
C THR A 2 70.50 31.88 -31.71
N SER A 3 69.38 31.54 -32.35
CA SER A 3 69.08 31.40 -33.79
C SER A 3 67.63 30.87 -33.95
N THR A 4 66.87 31.45 -34.90
CA THR A 4 65.94 30.80 -35.89
C THR A 4 64.71 29.99 -35.42
N LEU A 5 63.57 29.82 -36.11
CA LEU A 5 62.99 30.16 -37.44
C LEU A 5 61.48 29.81 -37.31
N GLN A 6 60.52 30.74 -37.44
CA GLN A 6 59.62 30.98 -38.60
C GLN A 6 58.98 29.79 -39.38
N TYR A 7 57.64 29.76 -39.31
CA TYR A 7 56.60 29.65 -40.37
C TYR A 7 56.22 28.34 -41.11
N LEU A 8 54.88 28.19 -41.24
CA LEU A 8 54.04 27.57 -42.30
C LEU A 8 54.08 26.02 -42.40
N SER A 9 52.99 25.26 -42.56
CA SER A 9 51.83 25.39 -43.46
C SER A 9 50.77 24.28 -43.17
N ALA A 10 49.70 24.27 -43.95
CA ALA A 10 48.37 23.73 -43.68
C ALA A 10 48.11 22.23 -43.98
N SER A 11 47.00 21.75 -43.41
CA SER A 11 46.01 20.75 -43.90
C SER A 11 46.44 19.31 -44.22
N PHE A 12 45.88 18.32 -43.50
CA PHE A 12 44.76 17.48 -43.96
C PHE A 12 44.32 16.45 -42.90
N VAL A 13 43.00 16.27 -42.86
CA VAL A 13 42.14 15.24 -42.24
C VAL A 13 42.81 13.86 -42.03
N THR A 14 42.54 13.14 -40.93
CA THR A 14 41.71 11.90 -40.87
C THR A 14 41.72 11.25 -39.46
N ARG A 15 40.50 11.01 -38.94
CA ARG A 15 40.04 9.96 -37.99
C ARG A 15 40.84 9.65 -36.72
N GLY A 16 40.13 9.79 -35.59
CA GLY A 16 40.42 9.11 -34.33
C GLY A 16 39.38 9.47 -33.29
N ALA A 17 38.13 9.01 -33.47
CA ALA A 17 37.14 9.05 -32.41
C ALA A 17 37.62 8.09 -31.31
N MET A 18 38.15 8.65 -30.22
CA MET A 18 38.35 7.89 -28.99
C MET A 18 36.98 7.53 -28.43
N PHE A 19 36.67 6.24 -28.46
CA PHE A 19 35.62 5.63 -27.66
C PHE A 19 35.93 5.91 -26.17
N ALA A 20 35.26 6.91 -25.60
CA ALA A 20 34.99 6.91 -24.18
C ALA A 20 33.80 5.96 -23.98
N GLY A 21 34.10 4.71 -23.63
CA GLY A 21 33.08 3.78 -23.15
C GLY A 21 32.43 4.38 -21.90
N LEU A 22 31.25 4.97 -22.07
CA LEU A 22 30.38 5.30 -20.96
C LEU A 22 29.95 3.97 -20.34
N LEU A 23 30.45 3.68 -19.14
CA LEU A 23 29.81 2.75 -18.22
C LEU A 23 28.43 3.33 -17.87
N LEU A 24 27.42 3.02 -18.70
CA LEU A 24 26.02 3.23 -18.36
C LEU A 24 25.68 2.18 -17.30
N SER A 25 25.56 2.64 -16.06
CA SER A 25 24.92 1.87 -15.00
C SER A 25 23.51 1.50 -15.45
N THR A 26 23.21 0.19 -15.48
CA THR A 26 21.90 -0.36 -15.83
C THR A 26 20.85 0.21 -14.88
N ALA A 27 20.05 1.15 -15.36
CA ALA A 27 18.99 1.75 -14.58
C ALA A 27 17.74 0.86 -14.62
N THR A 28 17.24 0.52 -13.44
CA THR A 28 16.04 -0.31 -13.22
C THR A 28 14.84 0.59 -12.98
N GLY A 29 14.39 1.32 -14.00
CA GLY A 29 13.11 2.00 -13.91
C GLY A 29 11.95 1.06 -14.08
N THR A 30 10.78 1.46 -13.59
CA THR A 30 9.63 0.55 -13.54
C THR A 30 8.43 1.02 -14.38
N PRO A 31 8.38 0.69 -15.69
CA PRO A 31 7.14 0.31 -16.35
C PRO A 31 6.27 -0.50 -15.39
N PHE A 32 4.94 -0.48 -15.56
CA PHE A 32 4.04 -1.30 -14.73
C PHE A 32 4.57 -2.72 -14.55
N ALA A 33 5.01 -3.37 -15.62
CA ALA A 33 5.62 -4.71 -15.62
C ALA A 33 6.74 -4.95 -14.57
N ASN A 34 7.37 -3.89 -14.07
CA ASN A 34 8.52 -3.95 -13.18
C ASN A 34 8.20 -3.42 -11.76
N ASN A 35 6.98 -2.92 -11.52
CA ASN A 35 6.56 -2.58 -10.15
C ASN A 35 6.53 -3.87 -9.32
N PRO A 36 6.96 -3.85 -8.06
CA PRO A 36 6.81 -4.98 -7.15
C PRO A 36 5.34 -5.41 -7.10
N VAL A 37 5.09 -6.70 -7.19
CA VAL A 37 3.73 -7.26 -7.20
C VAL A 37 3.51 -8.15 -5.98
N THR A 38 2.34 -8.03 -5.35
CA THR A 38 1.96 -9.00 -4.33
C THR A 38 1.69 -10.35 -5.00
N ILE A 39 2.46 -11.40 -4.68
CA ILE A 39 2.26 -12.75 -5.26
C ILE A 39 1.11 -13.49 -4.60
N VAL A 40 0.80 -13.18 -3.34
CA VAL A 40 -0.33 -13.80 -2.66
C VAL A 40 -1.61 -13.56 -3.46
N ASP A 41 -2.33 -14.65 -3.74
CA ASP A 41 -3.70 -14.64 -4.24
C ASP A 41 -4.52 -13.79 -3.27
N SER A 42 -4.63 -12.49 -3.56
CA SER A 42 -5.29 -11.44 -2.78
C SER A 42 -5.42 -11.79 -1.30
N ALA A 43 -4.46 -11.43 -0.42
CA ALA A 43 -4.46 -11.78 1.02
C ALA A 43 -5.89 -12.09 1.53
N THR A 44 -6.22 -13.39 1.56
CA THR A 44 -7.63 -13.81 1.38
C THR A 44 -8.55 -13.25 2.45
N PHE A 45 -7.98 -12.92 3.62
CA PHE A 45 -8.67 -12.28 4.73
C PHE A 45 -7.75 -11.34 5.52
N LEU A 46 -8.31 -10.28 6.13
CA LEU A 46 -7.71 -9.60 7.27
C LEU A 46 -7.58 -10.63 8.40
N SER A 47 -6.33 -10.91 8.77
CA SER A 47 -5.95 -11.71 9.93
C SER A 47 -4.68 -11.11 10.53
N HIS A 48 -4.25 -11.64 11.67
CA HIS A 48 -2.99 -11.24 12.31
C HIS A 48 -1.77 -11.55 11.43
N ASP A 49 -1.92 -12.37 10.38
CA ASP A 49 -0.91 -12.68 9.34
C ASP A 49 -0.96 -11.74 8.12
N SER A 50 -1.89 -10.78 8.09
CA SER A 50 -2.03 -9.85 6.97
C SER A 50 -0.86 -8.86 6.94
N PRO A 51 -0.31 -8.51 5.75
CA PRO A 51 0.66 -7.43 5.64
C PRO A 51 0.11 -6.10 6.19
N ALA A 52 -1.20 -5.88 6.11
CA ALA A 52 -1.85 -4.69 6.67
C ALA A 52 -1.74 -4.61 8.20
N PHE A 53 -1.41 -5.67 8.92
CA PHE A 53 -1.57 -5.71 10.37
C PHE A 53 -0.59 -4.76 11.09
N SER A 54 -1.14 -3.90 11.97
CA SER A 54 -0.40 -2.87 12.69
C SER A 54 0.19 -3.40 14.00
N GLY A 55 1.41 -3.91 13.89
CA GLY A 55 2.21 -4.41 15.00
C GLY A 55 2.38 -5.92 14.93
N ILE A 56 3.61 -6.40 14.82
CA ILE A 56 3.92 -7.82 14.59
C ILE A 56 3.24 -8.65 15.67
N ALA A 57 2.20 -9.42 15.33
CA ALA A 57 1.60 -10.40 16.24
C ALA A 57 2.68 -11.36 16.74
N ALA A 58 2.57 -11.88 17.98
CA ALA A 58 3.64 -12.69 18.57
C ALA A 58 3.90 -14.00 17.78
N ASP A 59 2.95 -14.38 16.95
CA ASP A 59 2.86 -15.53 16.06
C ASP A 59 2.80 -15.14 14.57
N PHE A 60 3.05 -13.87 14.23
CA PHE A 60 3.08 -13.41 12.84
C PHE A 60 4.08 -14.24 12.03
N ASP A 61 3.57 -15.09 11.15
CA ASP A 61 4.41 -15.83 10.21
C ASP A 61 4.87 -14.88 9.11
N VAL A 62 5.97 -14.22 9.38
CA VAL A 62 6.83 -13.47 8.46
C VAL A 62 7.12 -14.19 7.13
N ASN A 63 6.99 -15.52 7.03
CA ASN A 63 7.11 -16.24 5.76
C ASN A 63 5.88 -16.09 4.85
N VAL A 64 4.76 -15.57 5.35
CA VAL A 64 3.52 -15.31 4.59
C VAL A 64 3.65 -14.05 3.70
N LEU A 65 4.66 -13.21 3.93
CA LEU A 65 4.99 -12.04 3.10
C LEU A 65 5.86 -12.43 1.90
N THR A 66 5.41 -13.36 1.05
CA THR A 66 6.10 -13.66 -0.22
C THR A 66 5.73 -12.62 -1.28
N TYR A 67 6.68 -11.77 -1.65
CA TYR A 67 6.58 -10.83 -2.76
C TYR A 67 7.66 -11.14 -3.82
N THR A 68 7.35 -10.88 -5.09
CA THR A 68 8.28 -11.06 -6.21
C THR A 68 8.57 -9.68 -6.75
N VAL A 69 9.83 -9.28 -6.67
CA VAL A 69 10.33 -8.09 -7.35
C VAL A 69 10.90 -8.51 -8.70
N VAL A 70 10.21 -8.21 -9.80
CA VAL A 70 10.76 -8.42 -11.14
C VAL A 70 11.62 -7.21 -11.55
N GLU A 71 12.94 -7.34 -11.48
CA GLU A 71 13.87 -6.29 -11.94
C GLU A 71 14.36 -6.52 -13.36
N TYR A 72 13.92 -5.71 -14.33
CA TYR A 72 14.44 -5.78 -15.70
C TYR A 72 15.72 -4.94 -15.86
N THR A 73 16.79 -5.56 -16.32
CA THR A 73 18.06 -4.90 -16.67
C THR A 73 18.17 -4.73 -18.18
N PHE A 74 18.26 -3.49 -18.65
CA PHE A 74 18.60 -3.21 -20.05
C PHE A 74 20.11 -3.07 -20.20
N THR A 75 20.75 -4.01 -20.90
CA THR A 75 22.14 -3.88 -21.33
C THR A 75 22.19 -3.02 -22.60
N SER A 76 22.91 -1.89 -22.53
CA SER A 76 23.05 -0.96 -23.65
C SER A 76 24.16 -1.36 -24.64
N GLU A 77 24.66 -2.60 -24.59
CA GLU A 77 25.75 -3.04 -25.45
C GLU A 77 25.27 -4.04 -26.52
N GLU A 78 25.51 -3.62 -27.77
CA GLU A 78 25.47 -4.36 -29.02
C GLU A 78 24.13 -4.42 -29.79
N SER A 79 24.04 -3.50 -30.77
CA SER A 79 23.29 -3.62 -32.02
C SER A 79 21.82 -4.05 -31.93
N PHE A 80 20.91 -3.06 -31.90
CA PHE A 80 19.53 -3.03 -32.46
C PHE A 80 18.61 -4.29 -32.48
N ASN A 81 18.94 -5.45 -31.91
CA ASN A 81 18.21 -6.69 -32.15
C ASN A 81 18.27 -7.73 -31.01
N SER A 82 18.80 -7.40 -29.83
CA SER A 82 18.67 -8.28 -28.67
C SER A 82 18.29 -7.51 -27.40
N SER A 83 17.24 -7.98 -26.74
CA SER A 83 16.90 -7.58 -25.38
C SER A 83 17.00 -8.82 -24.51
N SER A 84 17.84 -8.78 -23.48
CA SER A 84 17.84 -9.76 -22.40
C SER A 84 16.99 -9.23 -21.25
N SER A 85 15.98 -9.97 -20.83
CA SER A 85 15.25 -9.70 -19.59
C SER A 85 15.73 -10.67 -18.52
N THR A 86 16.31 -10.15 -17.45
CA THR A 86 16.50 -10.92 -16.22
C THR A 86 15.29 -10.66 -15.34
N THR A 87 14.61 -11.71 -14.88
CA THR A 87 13.57 -11.64 -13.86
C THR A 87 14.18 -12.15 -12.58
N SER A 88 14.45 -11.25 -11.64
CA SER A 88 14.77 -11.65 -10.27
C SER A 88 13.47 -11.91 -9.51
N ALA A 89 13.48 -12.79 -8.52
CA ALA A 89 12.41 -12.99 -7.57
C ALA A 89 13.06 -13.01 -6.20
N THR A 90 12.78 -12.00 -5.41
CA THR A 90 13.48 -11.71 -4.16
C THR A 90 12.52 -11.93 -2.99
N THR A 91 12.75 -13.00 -2.23
CA THR A 91 12.03 -13.30 -0.99
C THR A 91 12.88 -12.87 0.21
N THR A 92 12.33 -12.07 1.11
CA THR A 92 13.04 -11.63 2.33
C THR A 92 12.52 -12.38 3.55
N SER A 93 13.41 -13.08 4.25
CA SER A 93 13.14 -13.81 5.49
C SER A 93 13.17 -12.87 6.72
N PRO A 94 12.49 -13.22 7.83
CA PRO A 94 12.49 -12.54 9.13
C PRO A 94 13.81 -11.89 9.58
N ASP A 95 14.94 -12.57 9.36
CA ASP A 95 16.25 -12.12 9.85
C ASP A 95 16.92 -11.12 8.89
N GLY A 96 16.18 -10.60 7.90
CA GLY A 96 16.72 -9.79 6.82
C GLY A 96 17.48 -10.60 5.77
N ALA A 97 17.38 -11.94 5.82
CA ALA A 97 18.01 -12.82 4.85
C ALA A 97 17.21 -12.83 3.55
N THR A 98 17.77 -12.22 2.52
CA THR A 98 17.18 -12.15 1.19
C THR A 98 17.61 -13.34 0.35
N SER A 99 16.65 -14.06 -0.24
CA SER A 99 16.89 -15.09 -1.26
C SER A 99 16.40 -14.56 -2.60
N THR A 100 17.30 -14.47 -3.58
CA THR A 100 17.00 -13.98 -4.92
C THR A 100 17.17 -15.09 -5.94
N THR A 101 16.12 -15.40 -6.69
CA THR A 101 16.16 -16.33 -7.82
C THR A 101 16.10 -15.53 -9.11
N SER A 102 17.13 -15.61 -9.97
CA SER A 102 17.16 -14.87 -11.23
C SER A 102 16.97 -15.80 -12.43
N THR A 103 16.04 -15.46 -13.31
CA THR A 103 15.78 -16.14 -14.58
C THR A 103 16.06 -15.19 -15.73
N THR A 104 17.05 -15.49 -16.57
CA THR A 104 17.37 -14.67 -17.74
C THR A 104 16.74 -15.27 -18.99
N GLN A 105 15.90 -14.50 -19.67
CA GLN A 105 15.38 -14.82 -21.00
C GLN A 105 16.02 -13.89 -22.05
N SER A 106 16.55 -14.48 -23.12
CA SER A 106 17.01 -13.75 -24.29
C SER A 106 16.01 -13.94 -25.43
N GLN A 107 15.48 -12.82 -25.97
CA GLN A 107 14.70 -12.86 -27.20
C GLN A 107 15.57 -12.41 -28.39
N LEU A 108 15.71 -13.30 -29.38
CA LEU A 108 16.23 -12.98 -30.71
C LEU A 108 15.05 -12.54 -31.59
N SER A 109 15.03 -11.27 -31.96
CA SER A 109 14.07 -10.77 -32.96
C SER A 109 14.62 -11.03 -34.35
N ALA A 110 14.21 -12.11 -35.01
CA ALA A 110 14.55 -12.34 -36.41
C ALA A 110 13.67 -11.45 -37.31
N SER A 111 14.26 -10.38 -37.82
CA SER A 111 13.70 -9.55 -38.89
C SER A 111 13.86 -10.26 -40.23
N THR A 112 12.81 -10.89 -40.75
CA THR A 112 12.72 -11.22 -42.19
C THR A 112 11.30 -11.04 -42.70
N MET A 113 11.12 -10.01 -43.53
CA MET A 113 10.01 -10.00 -44.49
C MET A 113 10.29 -11.06 -45.56
N GLN A 114 9.49 -12.13 -45.63
CA GLN A 114 9.20 -12.81 -46.90
C GLN A 114 8.04 -13.80 -46.76
N SER A 115 7.17 -13.76 -47.76
CA SER A 115 6.08 -14.71 -48.00
C SER A 115 6.60 -16.12 -48.25
N THR A 116 5.93 -17.14 -47.71
CA THR A 116 5.60 -18.38 -48.45
C THR A 116 4.58 -19.20 -47.65
N ASN A 117 3.58 -19.70 -48.36
CA ASN A 117 2.56 -20.65 -47.92
C ASN A 117 3.16 -21.90 -47.27
N PHE A 118 2.51 -22.43 -46.24
CA PHE A 118 2.60 -23.86 -45.91
C PHE A 118 1.23 -24.39 -45.48
N GLU A 119 0.89 -25.53 -46.09
CA GLU A 119 -0.43 -26.17 -46.09
C GLU A 119 -0.81 -26.78 -44.73
N SER A 120 -2.12 -26.78 -44.50
CA SER A 120 -2.85 -27.38 -43.40
C SER A 120 -2.81 -28.91 -43.40
N PHE A 121 -2.73 -29.51 -42.20
CA PHE A 121 -3.35 -30.81 -41.95
C PHE A 121 -4.38 -30.68 -40.83
N THR A 122 -5.63 -30.95 -41.19
CA THR A 122 -6.81 -31.01 -40.33
C THR A 122 -6.97 -32.41 -39.76
N VAL A 123 -7.39 -32.52 -38.50
CA VAL A 123 -8.34 -33.55 -38.06
C VAL A 123 -9.42 -32.85 -37.26
N GLU A 124 -10.64 -32.94 -37.81
CA GLU A 124 -11.88 -32.34 -37.35
C GLU A 124 -12.40 -32.99 -36.06
N ASN A 125 -13.03 -32.18 -35.20
CA ASN A 125 -14.44 -32.37 -34.80
C ASN A 125 -14.95 -31.12 -34.07
N GLU A 126 -15.75 -30.33 -34.79
CA GLU A 126 -16.65 -29.24 -34.35
C GLU A 126 -18.12 -29.79 -34.43
N PRO A 127 -19.18 -29.18 -33.85
CA PRO A 127 -19.46 -27.75 -34.00
C PRO A 127 -20.08 -26.99 -32.79
N ALA A 128 -19.74 -25.70 -32.68
CA ALA A 128 -20.66 -24.57 -32.96
C ALA A 128 -20.36 -23.31 -32.13
N SER A 129 -19.49 -22.49 -32.72
CA SER A 129 -19.27 -21.05 -32.61
C SER A 129 -20.45 -20.11 -32.34
N VAL A 130 -20.18 -19.02 -31.60
CA VAL A 130 -20.36 -17.63 -32.10
C VAL A 130 -19.15 -16.77 -31.72
N ASN A 131 -18.45 -16.29 -32.75
CA ASN A 131 -17.30 -15.41 -32.73
C ASN A 131 -17.69 -13.95 -32.46
N VAL A 132 -16.93 -13.23 -31.62
CA VAL A 132 -16.66 -11.80 -31.82
C VAL A 132 -15.16 -11.55 -31.68
N TYR A 133 -14.53 -11.39 -32.84
CA TYR A 133 -13.21 -10.83 -33.14
C TYR A 133 -12.31 -10.41 -31.97
N GLY A 134 -11.36 -11.30 -31.63
CA GLY A 134 -10.14 -10.96 -30.91
C GLY A 134 -9.19 -10.14 -31.79
N ARG A 135 -8.96 -8.88 -31.41
CA ARG A 135 -7.65 -8.26 -31.63
C ARG A 135 -6.74 -8.75 -30.51
N ASN A 136 -5.79 -9.60 -30.87
CA ASN A 136 -4.64 -9.94 -30.04
C ASN A 136 -3.91 -8.64 -29.64
N ARG A 137 -4.23 -8.10 -28.46
CA ARG A 137 -3.38 -7.12 -27.77
C ARG A 137 -2.23 -7.90 -27.15
N LYS A 138 -1.03 -7.73 -27.68
CA LYS A 138 0.20 -7.98 -26.94
C LYS A 138 0.32 -6.91 -25.84
N LEU A 139 -0.35 -7.16 -24.71
CA LEU A 139 -0.22 -6.48 -23.43
C LEU A 139 0.44 -7.47 -22.46
N GLU A 140 1.61 -7.96 -22.81
CA GLU A 140 2.33 -8.93 -21.98
C GLU A 140 2.89 -8.18 -20.75
N ALA A 141 2.23 -8.42 -19.60
CA ALA A 141 2.49 -7.93 -18.24
C ALA A 141 2.08 -6.48 -17.91
N SER A 142 0.78 -6.18 -17.91
CA SER A 142 0.25 -5.30 -16.84
C SER A 142 0.39 -6.04 -15.50
N THR A 143 0.80 -5.35 -14.43
CA THR A 143 1.01 -5.99 -13.11
C THR A 143 -0.18 -6.84 -12.69
N SER A 144 0.08 -7.94 -11.97
CA SER A 144 -0.98 -8.72 -11.33
C SER A 144 -1.87 -7.85 -10.43
N ASP A 145 -1.36 -6.75 -9.87
CA ASP A 145 -2.11 -5.81 -9.05
C ASP A 145 -3.14 -4.98 -9.82
N LEU A 146 -2.81 -4.50 -11.04
CA LEU A 146 -3.81 -3.86 -11.91
C LEU A 146 -4.90 -4.87 -12.28
N GLN A 147 -4.52 -6.11 -12.60
CA GLN A 147 -5.49 -7.18 -12.91
C GLN A 147 -6.36 -7.53 -11.70
N LYS A 148 -5.82 -7.51 -10.46
CA LYS A 148 -6.60 -7.72 -9.24
C LYS A 148 -7.68 -6.65 -9.09
N LEU A 149 -7.36 -5.38 -9.38
CA LEU A 149 -8.33 -4.28 -9.35
C LEU A 149 -9.41 -4.47 -10.44
N GLU A 150 -9.02 -4.75 -11.68
CA GLU A 150 -9.97 -5.01 -12.77
C GLU A 150 -10.88 -6.20 -12.49
N ASN A 151 -10.32 -7.29 -11.94
CA ASN A 151 -11.08 -8.47 -11.52
C ASN A 151 -12.01 -8.17 -10.34
N HIS A 152 -11.65 -7.26 -9.44
CA HIS A 152 -12.52 -6.88 -8.34
C HIS A 152 -13.70 -6.04 -8.83
N PHE A 153 -13.44 -5.01 -9.64
CA PHE A 153 -14.47 -4.09 -10.12
C PHE A 153 -15.23 -4.60 -11.33
N GLN A 154 -14.75 -5.65 -12.01
CA GLN A 154 -15.32 -6.20 -13.25
C GLN A 154 -15.41 -5.15 -14.37
N VAL A 155 -14.52 -4.15 -14.31
CA VAL A 155 -14.45 -3.03 -15.27
C VAL A 155 -12.98 -2.73 -15.54
N PRO A 156 -12.58 -2.54 -16.82
CA PRO A 156 -11.21 -2.14 -17.16
C PRO A 156 -10.82 -0.80 -16.53
N LEU A 157 -9.57 -0.71 -16.08
CA LEU A 157 -9.01 0.55 -15.61
C LEU A 157 -8.81 1.53 -16.78
N GLU A 158 -9.00 2.80 -16.49
CA GLU A 158 -8.61 3.89 -17.39
C GLU A 158 -7.16 4.25 -17.11
N PHE A 159 -6.36 4.37 -18.16
CA PHE A 159 -4.93 4.67 -18.08
C PHE A 159 -4.59 6.01 -18.70
N ASN A 160 -5.48 6.57 -19.52
CA ASN A 160 -5.25 7.82 -20.19
C ASN A 160 -5.34 8.98 -19.21
N VAL A 161 -4.22 9.65 -18.94
CA VAL A 161 -4.17 10.74 -17.95
C VAL A 161 -5.12 11.90 -18.30
N LYS A 162 -5.48 12.07 -19.59
CA LYS A 162 -6.46 13.09 -20.02
C LYS A 162 -7.92 12.68 -19.78
N SER A 163 -8.18 11.39 -19.56
CA SER A 163 -9.52 10.85 -19.28
C SER A 163 -9.75 10.54 -17.80
N LEU A 164 -8.67 10.41 -17.02
CA LEU A 164 -8.74 10.31 -15.58
C LEU A 164 -9.20 11.63 -14.96
N ALA A 165 -9.99 11.53 -13.90
CA ALA A 165 -10.32 12.71 -13.11
C ALA A 165 -9.02 13.32 -12.54
N THR A 166 -9.02 14.63 -12.29
CA THR A 166 -7.92 15.27 -11.54
C THR A 166 -8.27 15.45 -10.08
N ARG A 167 -9.52 15.18 -9.69
CA ARG A 167 -10.00 15.21 -8.31
C ARG A 167 -11.15 14.25 -8.13
N ALA A 168 -11.13 13.51 -7.02
CA ALA A 168 -12.28 12.72 -6.59
C ALA A 168 -12.31 12.63 -5.07
N ALA A 169 -13.52 12.53 -4.53
CA ALA A 169 -13.76 12.21 -3.14
C ALA A 169 -14.76 11.07 -3.08
N TYR A 170 -14.52 10.12 -2.18
CA TYR A 170 -15.47 9.05 -1.93
C TYR A 170 -16.75 9.65 -1.34
N HIS A 171 -17.89 9.30 -1.93
CA HIS A 171 -19.18 9.91 -1.59
C HIS A 171 -19.61 9.68 -0.13
N VAL A 172 -19.13 8.61 0.51
CA VAL A 172 -19.30 8.35 1.94
C VAL A 172 -18.01 8.75 2.65
N MET A 173 -18.07 9.80 3.47
CA MET A 173 -16.91 10.17 4.29
C MET A 173 -16.65 9.08 5.33
N PRO A 174 -15.44 8.49 5.39
CA PRO A 174 -15.10 7.52 6.42
C PRO A 174 -15.17 8.18 7.79
N TRP A 175 -15.73 7.53 8.80
CA TRP A 175 -15.84 8.12 10.13
C TRP A 175 -14.52 8.03 10.91
N PRO A 176 -14.09 9.11 11.60
CA PRO A 176 -12.90 9.08 12.44
C PRO A 176 -13.16 8.30 13.74
N SER A 177 -12.12 7.63 14.23
CA SER A 177 -12.11 6.82 15.46
C SER A 177 -10.67 6.64 15.96
N SER A 178 -10.46 5.88 17.01
CA SER A 178 -9.13 5.46 17.44
C SER A 178 -8.67 4.22 16.68
N TYR A 179 -7.36 4.05 16.58
CA TYR A 179 -6.73 2.77 16.24
C TYR A 179 -6.70 1.78 17.43
N TRP A 180 -7.30 2.15 18.57
CA TRP A 180 -7.41 1.34 19.79
C TRP A 180 -6.08 0.72 20.20
N ALA A 181 -5.17 1.60 20.59
CA ALA A 181 -3.78 1.27 20.84
C ALA A 181 -3.61 0.10 21.82
N MET A 182 -2.73 -0.83 21.48
CA MET A 182 -2.41 -2.00 22.30
C MET A 182 -1.86 -1.60 23.68
N TYR A 183 -1.05 -0.53 23.74
CA TYR A 183 -0.48 -0.05 25.00
C TYR A 183 -1.53 0.52 25.97
N LEU A 184 -2.72 0.87 25.46
CA LEU A 184 -3.90 1.27 26.23
C LEU A 184 -4.84 0.10 26.55
N ASP A 185 -4.41 -1.13 26.22
CA ASP A 185 -5.18 -2.36 26.34
C ASP A 185 -6.37 -2.47 25.36
N SER A 186 -6.19 -1.97 24.13
CA SER A 186 -7.20 -2.06 23.05
C SER A 186 -8.54 -1.44 23.47
N ILE A 187 -9.67 -2.07 23.15
CA ILE A 187 -11.02 -1.60 23.48
C ILE A 187 -11.37 -1.73 24.98
N ASN A 188 -10.46 -2.26 25.81
CA ASN A 188 -10.55 -2.12 27.27
C ASN A 188 -10.20 -0.70 27.74
N TYR A 189 -9.64 0.14 26.88
CA TYR A 189 -9.35 1.52 27.21
C TYR A 189 -10.63 2.29 27.59
N ARG A 190 -10.62 2.86 28.79
CA ARG A 190 -11.73 3.65 29.35
C ARG A 190 -11.70 5.09 28.81
N TRP A 191 -12.00 5.23 27.52
CA TRP A 191 -11.86 6.47 26.75
C TRP A 191 -12.69 7.65 27.28
N SER A 192 -13.86 7.40 27.89
CA SER A 192 -14.76 8.46 28.35
C SER A 192 -14.39 9.01 29.73
N SER A 193 -14.02 8.14 30.67
CA SER A 193 -13.57 8.51 32.01
C SER A 193 -12.81 7.35 32.64
N SER A 194 -11.79 7.65 33.46
CA SER A 194 -10.95 6.61 34.10
C SER A 194 -11.73 5.64 35.00
N ASN A 195 -12.86 6.10 35.56
CA ASN A 195 -13.68 5.34 36.51
C ASN A 195 -14.92 4.70 35.87
N GLY A 196 -15.22 4.99 34.60
CA GLY A 196 -16.35 4.40 33.88
C GLY A 196 -16.00 3.05 33.26
N PRO A 197 -17.00 2.28 32.80
CA PRO A 197 -16.75 1.03 32.10
C PRO A 197 -16.19 1.27 30.69
N SER A 198 -15.29 0.39 30.24
CA SER A 198 -14.81 0.32 28.87
C SER A 198 -15.90 -0.18 27.90
N ALA A 199 -15.65 -0.09 26.60
CA ALA A 199 -16.56 -0.65 25.59
C ALA A 199 -16.74 -2.17 25.79
N THR A 200 -15.65 -2.89 26.13
CA THR A 200 -15.67 -4.31 26.47
C THR A 200 -16.56 -4.61 27.67
N GLU A 201 -16.37 -3.89 28.78
CA GLU A 201 -17.15 -4.08 30.01
C GLU A 201 -18.65 -3.82 29.77
N LYS A 202 -18.97 -2.80 28.97
CA LYS A 202 -20.34 -2.50 28.55
C LYS A 202 -20.96 -3.62 27.72
N TYR A 203 -20.26 -4.08 26.68
CA TYR A 203 -20.75 -5.18 25.85
C TYR A 203 -20.98 -6.44 26.69
N ALA A 204 -20.00 -6.82 27.50
CA ALA A 204 -20.11 -8.01 28.32
C ALA A 204 -21.33 -7.96 29.24
N THR A 205 -21.52 -6.83 29.94
CA THR A 205 -22.67 -6.59 30.82
C THR A 205 -23.99 -6.68 30.06
N ALA A 206 -24.11 -5.99 28.92
CA ALA A 206 -25.37 -5.91 28.17
C ALA A 206 -25.79 -7.24 27.53
N PHE A 207 -24.83 -8.10 27.18
CA PHE A 207 -25.07 -9.39 26.53
C PHE A 207 -24.89 -10.59 27.45
N GLY A 208 -24.81 -10.38 28.78
CA GLY A 208 -24.76 -11.46 29.77
C GLY A 208 -23.48 -12.30 29.73
N VAL A 209 -22.36 -11.68 29.34
CA VAL A 209 -21.01 -12.27 29.38
C VAL A 209 -20.29 -11.75 30.63
N ASP A 210 -19.45 -12.57 31.25
CA ASP A 210 -18.62 -12.12 32.37
C ASP A 210 -17.64 -11.00 31.94
N PRO A 211 -17.75 -9.77 32.49
CA PRO A 211 -16.92 -8.64 32.08
C PRO A 211 -15.43 -8.89 32.29
N SER A 212 -15.05 -9.49 33.42
CA SER A 212 -13.64 -9.75 33.73
C SER A 212 -13.03 -10.77 32.75
N ALA A 213 -13.75 -11.85 32.43
CA ALA A 213 -13.31 -12.81 31.43
C ALA A 213 -13.18 -12.17 30.03
N MET A 214 -14.11 -11.30 29.63
CA MET A 214 -14.04 -10.68 28.31
C MET A 214 -12.91 -9.64 28.20
N VAL A 215 -12.72 -8.81 29.23
CA VAL A 215 -11.56 -7.91 29.34
C VAL A 215 -10.25 -8.68 29.23
N SER A 216 -10.14 -9.82 29.92
CA SER A 216 -8.95 -10.69 29.86
C SER A 216 -8.72 -11.22 28.43
N LYS A 217 -9.77 -11.65 27.73
CA LYS A 217 -9.67 -12.13 26.34
C LYS A 217 -9.24 -11.04 25.36
N VAL A 218 -9.80 -9.83 25.49
CA VAL A 218 -9.37 -8.67 24.69
C VAL A 218 -7.89 -8.38 24.93
N SER A 219 -7.45 -8.35 26.19
CA SER A 219 -6.05 -8.08 26.53
C SER A 219 -5.10 -9.14 25.96
N GLN A 220 -5.53 -10.41 25.93
CA GLN A 220 -4.76 -11.52 25.36
C GLN A 220 -4.73 -11.52 23.82
N SER A 221 -5.75 -10.95 23.16
CA SER A 221 -5.85 -10.93 21.69
C SER A 221 -5.23 -9.67 21.09
N THR A 222 -5.69 -8.49 21.50
CA THR A 222 -5.35 -7.19 20.88
C THR A 222 -4.77 -6.18 21.88
N GLY A 223 -4.80 -6.48 23.17
CA GLY A 223 -4.28 -5.61 24.23
C GLY A 223 -2.90 -5.99 24.78
N VAL A 224 -2.62 -5.56 26.01
CA VAL A 224 -1.27 -5.59 26.60
C VAL A 224 -0.75 -7.01 26.79
N ILE A 225 -1.58 -7.92 27.31
CA ILE A 225 -1.15 -9.27 27.72
C ILE A 225 -0.76 -10.13 26.50
N SER A 226 -1.24 -9.80 25.30
CA SER A 226 -0.85 -10.46 24.04
C SER A 226 0.67 -10.51 23.81
N LYS A 227 1.44 -9.60 24.44
CA LYS A 227 2.91 -9.51 24.31
C LYS A 227 3.71 -10.08 25.48
N THR A 228 3.06 -10.80 26.39
CA THR A 228 3.73 -11.34 27.59
C THR A 228 4.91 -12.27 27.25
N SER A 229 4.84 -13.01 26.15
CA SER A 229 5.91 -13.93 25.71
C SER A 229 7.08 -13.25 24.98
N SER A 230 6.88 -12.04 24.45
CA SER A 230 7.80 -11.39 23.51
C SER A 230 8.38 -10.07 24.01
N ASN A 231 7.73 -9.42 24.99
CA ASN A 231 8.15 -8.10 25.47
C ASN A 231 8.68 -8.14 26.90
N ALA A 232 9.64 -7.27 27.18
CA ALA A 232 10.22 -7.11 28.51
C ALA A 232 9.19 -6.49 29.47
N SER A 233 9.21 -6.96 30.72
CA SER A 233 8.44 -6.34 31.81
C SER A 233 9.03 -4.98 32.20
N CYS A 234 8.17 -4.12 32.73
CA CYS A 234 8.55 -2.77 33.14
C CYS A 234 7.78 -2.32 34.37
N LEU A 235 8.35 -1.35 35.09
CA LEU A 235 7.69 -0.59 36.14
C LEU A 235 7.50 0.86 35.73
N THR A 236 8.32 1.41 34.85
CA THR A 236 8.24 2.80 34.39
C THR A 236 8.52 2.89 32.90
N ASN A 237 8.18 4.03 32.29
CA ASN A 237 8.53 4.28 30.88
C ASN A 237 10.05 4.31 30.65
N GLU A 238 10.86 4.59 31.67
CA GLU A 238 12.33 4.59 31.54
C GLU A 238 12.88 3.18 31.29
N ASP A 239 12.24 2.14 31.86
CA ASP A 239 12.62 0.75 31.64
C ASP A 239 12.50 0.35 30.15
N CYS A 240 11.60 1.03 29.42
CA CYS A 240 11.34 0.77 28.01
C CYS A 240 12.21 1.60 27.06
N ARG A 241 12.85 2.67 27.55
CA ARG A 241 13.62 3.60 26.70
C ARG A 241 14.81 2.92 26.02
N ILE A 242 15.39 1.90 26.66
CA ILE A 242 16.53 1.14 26.12
C ILE A 242 16.21 0.44 24.79
N ARG A 243 14.93 0.21 24.48
CA ARG A 243 14.50 -0.43 23.24
C ARG A 243 14.60 0.48 22.01
N GLY A 244 14.51 1.80 22.20
CA GLY A 244 14.60 2.76 21.10
C GLY A 244 13.48 2.69 20.04
N ASP A 245 12.39 1.97 20.32
CA ASP A 245 11.28 1.67 19.39
C ASP A 245 9.98 2.44 19.74
N GLY A 246 10.07 3.47 20.58
CA GLY A 246 8.91 4.24 21.04
C GLY A 246 8.02 3.50 22.06
N SER A 247 8.52 2.41 22.67
CA SER A 247 7.80 1.67 23.70
C SER A 247 7.53 2.47 24.96
N VAL A 248 6.34 2.28 25.52
CA VAL A 248 5.95 2.77 26.87
C VAL A 248 5.60 1.60 27.78
N CYS A 249 5.60 1.84 29.08
CA CYS A 249 5.24 0.81 30.05
C CYS A 249 3.71 0.67 30.14
N ALA A 250 3.17 -0.25 29.35
CA ALA A 250 1.74 -0.52 29.26
C ALA A 250 1.28 -1.43 30.39
N ARG A 251 0.22 -1.05 31.11
CA ARG A 251 -0.27 -1.76 32.29
C ARG A 251 -1.74 -2.13 32.09
N PRO A 252 -2.10 -3.42 32.04
CA PRO A 252 -3.50 -3.81 32.01
C PRO A 252 -4.15 -3.48 33.36
N GLY A 253 -5.38 -2.97 33.36
CA GLY A 253 -6.21 -2.90 34.58
C GLY A 253 -5.64 -2.17 35.82
N GLY A 254 -4.66 -1.26 35.66
CA GLY A 254 -4.04 -0.57 36.81
C GLY A 254 -2.99 -1.40 37.57
N GLU A 255 -2.53 -2.50 36.97
CA GLU A 255 -1.43 -3.32 37.50
C GLU A 255 -0.15 -2.50 37.74
N THR A 256 0.65 -2.93 38.71
CA THR A 256 1.91 -2.23 39.06
C THR A 256 3.04 -2.54 38.09
N GLN A 257 3.05 -3.77 37.56
CA GLN A 257 3.98 -4.22 36.53
C GLN A 257 3.29 -4.20 35.16
N GLY A 258 4.00 -3.69 34.16
CA GLY A 258 3.55 -3.64 32.79
C GLY A 258 4.49 -4.37 31.83
N LEU A 259 4.24 -4.16 30.54
CA LEU A 259 5.09 -4.61 29.44
C LEU A 259 5.50 -3.40 28.60
N CYS A 260 6.72 -3.41 28.08
CA CYS A 260 7.16 -2.38 27.13
C CYS A 260 6.49 -2.61 25.78
N ILE A 261 5.55 -1.75 25.39
CA ILE A 261 4.78 -1.89 24.15
C ILE A 261 4.99 -0.67 23.27
N PRO A 262 5.39 -0.84 21.98
CA PRO A 262 5.43 0.25 21.00
C PRO A 262 4.07 0.93 20.88
N THR A 263 4.07 2.25 20.93
CA THR A 263 2.82 3.04 20.98
C THR A 263 2.02 2.99 19.68
N TRP A 264 2.64 2.64 18.55
CA TRP A 264 1.98 2.52 17.26
C TRP A 264 1.18 1.21 17.07
N TYR A 265 1.39 0.21 17.94
CA TYR A 265 0.64 -1.04 17.86
C TYR A 265 -0.85 -0.81 18.15
N GLY A 266 -1.72 -1.37 17.31
CA GLY A 266 -3.16 -1.30 17.46
C GLY A 266 -3.87 -1.91 16.26
N ILE A 267 -5.15 -1.59 16.10
CA ILE A 267 -6.06 -2.21 15.13
C ILE A 267 -6.55 -1.20 14.08
N CYS A 268 -5.68 -0.31 13.59
CA CYS A 268 -6.07 0.62 12.49
C CYS A 268 -6.39 -0.13 11.19
N HIS A 269 -5.78 -1.30 10.94
CA HIS A 269 -6.16 -2.18 9.83
C HIS A 269 -7.60 -2.68 9.92
N ALA A 270 -8.20 -2.68 11.11
CA ALA A 270 -9.60 -3.05 11.34
C ALA A 270 -10.52 -1.83 11.37
N TRP A 271 -10.08 -0.69 11.92
CA TRP A 271 -10.88 0.54 11.93
C TRP A 271 -11.06 1.07 10.51
N ALA A 272 -9.99 1.13 9.72
CA ALA A 272 -10.04 1.66 8.36
C ALA A 272 -11.15 1.01 7.51
N PRO A 273 -11.24 -0.33 7.34
CA PRO A 273 -12.32 -0.96 6.58
C PRO A 273 -13.69 -0.83 7.27
N ALA A 274 -13.77 -0.85 8.61
CA ALA A 274 -15.03 -0.61 9.31
C ALA A 274 -15.58 0.78 8.97
N SER A 275 -14.71 1.79 8.91
CA SER A 275 -15.09 3.18 8.56
C SER A 275 -15.56 3.36 7.12
N LEU A 276 -15.12 2.49 6.21
CA LEU A 276 -15.52 2.51 4.80
C LEU A 276 -16.84 1.78 4.56
N LEU A 277 -17.07 0.70 5.31
CA LEU A 277 -18.14 -0.26 5.03
C LEU A 277 -19.35 -0.12 5.95
N GLU A 278 -19.16 0.39 7.17
CA GLU A 278 -20.23 0.54 8.16
C GLU A 278 -20.71 1.98 8.27
N PRO A 279 -22.02 2.21 8.48
CA PRO A 279 -22.49 3.55 8.79
C PRO A 279 -21.87 4.05 10.10
N GLU A 280 -21.76 5.36 10.27
CA GLU A 280 -21.32 5.90 11.55
C GLU A 280 -22.44 5.75 12.60
N PRO A 281 -22.13 5.31 13.83
CA PRO A 281 -23.06 5.45 14.95
C PRO A 281 -23.23 6.93 15.31
N ASN A 282 -24.46 7.44 15.35
CA ASN A 282 -24.73 8.88 15.52
C ASN A 282 -25.10 9.26 16.95
N CYS A 283 -25.84 8.40 17.64
CA CYS A 283 -26.43 8.67 18.94
C CYS A 283 -26.03 7.62 19.99
N ALA A 284 -26.08 8.02 21.26
CA ALA A 284 -26.02 7.05 22.35
C ALA A 284 -27.29 6.19 22.36
N VAL A 285 -27.15 4.91 22.69
CA VAL A 285 -28.24 3.94 22.73
C VAL A 285 -28.20 3.16 24.03
N GLU A 286 -29.37 2.75 24.51
CA GLU A 286 -29.49 1.88 25.68
C GLU A 286 -29.88 0.47 25.24
N TYR A 287 -29.14 -0.52 25.70
CA TYR A 287 -29.45 -1.93 25.46
C TYR A 287 -29.26 -2.72 26.74
N ASN A 288 -30.30 -3.42 27.20
CA ASN A 288 -30.31 -4.19 28.45
C ASN A 288 -29.78 -3.40 29.67
N GLY A 289 -30.18 -2.13 29.80
CA GLY A 289 -29.79 -1.27 30.92
C GLY A 289 -28.36 -0.72 30.86
N VAL A 290 -27.66 -0.88 29.73
CA VAL A 290 -26.32 -0.32 29.49
C VAL A 290 -26.38 0.71 28.38
N THR A 291 -25.85 1.91 28.64
CA THR A 291 -25.72 2.97 27.63
C THR A 291 -24.41 2.84 26.85
N PHE A 292 -24.53 2.65 25.54
CA PHE A 292 -23.43 2.68 24.58
C PHE A 292 -23.38 4.04 23.91
N GLN A 293 -22.24 4.71 24.01
CA GLN A 293 -21.96 5.91 23.24
C GLN A 293 -21.51 5.53 21.83
N PRO A 294 -21.63 6.42 20.83
CA PRO A 294 -21.07 6.20 19.49
C PRO A 294 -19.63 5.70 19.50
N MET A 295 -18.77 6.27 20.36
CA MET A 295 -17.38 5.83 20.46
C MET A 295 -17.22 4.40 21.02
N ASP A 296 -18.12 3.95 21.91
CA ASP A 296 -18.12 2.54 22.36
C ASP A 296 -18.44 1.60 21.20
N ILE A 297 -19.41 1.96 20.36
CA ILE A 297 -19.81 1.16 19.20
C ILE A 297 -18.71 1.15 18.15
N LYS A 298 -18.04 2.29 17.92
CA LYS A 298 -16.83 2.37 17.08
C LYS A 298 -15.71 1.45 17.60
N ALA A 299 -15.55 1.31 18.91
CA ALA A 299 -14.62 0.35 19.52
C ALA A 299 -15.00 -1.09 19.17
N LEU A 300 -16.24 -1.48 19.49
CA LEU A 300 -16.72 -2.84 19.32
C LEU A 300 -16.70 -3.28 17.85
N ILE A 301 -17.14 -2.43 16.93
CA ILE A 301 -17.12 -2.77 15.50
C ILE A 301 -15.69 -2.90 14.97
N THR A 302 -14.77 -2.09 15.46
CA THR A 302 -13.35 -2.20 15.09
C THR A 302 -12.77 -3.54 15.55
N GLU A 303 -13.01 -3.94 16.79
CA GLU A 303 -12.55 -5.24 17.32
C GLU A 303 -13.21 -6.43 16.58
N VAL A 304 -14.46 -6.28 16.11
CA VAL A 304 -15.08 -7.28 15.23
C VAL A 304 -14.30 -7.43 13.93
N TYR A 305 -13.94 -6.32 13.28
CA TYR A 305 -13.20 -6.35 12.01
C TYR A 305 -11.79 -6.92 12.16
N ASP A 306 -11.17 -6.82 13.34
CA ASP A 306 -9.90 -7.48 13.66
C ASP A 306 -10.07 -9.01 13.75
N GLY A 307 -11.05 -9.46 14.54
CA GLY A 307 -11.26 -10.88 14.81
C GLY A 307 -12.06 -11.63 13.74
N ALA A 308 -12.60 -10.95 12.74
CA ALA A 308 -13.41 -11.54 11.68
C ALA A 308 -12.62 -11.66 10.36
N LYS A 309 -12.94 -12.70 9.58
CA LYS A 309 -12.35 -12.93 8.27
C LYS A 309 -12.94 -11.98 7.22
N VAL A 310 -12.32 -10.82 7.03
CA VAL A 310 -12.73 -9.83 6.01
C VAL A 310 -11.87 -9.97 4.76
N ALA A 311 -12.47 -10.37 3.64
CA ALA A 311 -11.70 -10.57 2.42
C ALA A 311 -11.15 -9.26 1.83
N THR A 312 -9.93 -9.29 1.30
CA THR A 312 -9.28 -8.08 0.76
C THR A 312 -8.88 -8.22 -0.71
N VAL A 313 -8.69 -7.08 -1.37
CA VAL A 313 -7.88 -6.94 -2.58
C VAL A 313 -6.63 -6.18 -2.17
N PHE A 314 -5.52 -6.89 -1.99
CA PHE A 314 -4.26 -6.31 -1.54
C PHE A 314 -3.31 -6.08 -2.73
N THR A 315 -2.72 -4.90 -2.81
CA THR A 315 -1.80 -4.47 -3.87
C THR A 315 -0.62 -3.69 -3.29
N GLY A 316 0.56 -3.82 -3.91
CA GLY A 316 1.83 -3.37 -3.31
C GLY A 316 2.41 -4.39 -2.34
N ALA A 317 3.48 -4.01 -1.64
CA ALA A 317 4.15 -4.86 -0.66
C ALA A 317 4.32 -4.08 0.65
N ARG A 318 4.63 -4.78 1.74
CA ARG A 318 5.01 -4.14 3.00
C ARG A 318 6.52 -4.12 3.10
N PHE A 319 7.10 -2.99 3.47
CA PHE A 319 8.49 -2.92 3.86
C PHE A 319 8.68 -3.30 5.35
N PHE A 320 9.59 -4.25 5.64
CA PHE A 320 9.76 -4.79 7.00
C PHE A 320 11.18 -4.66 7.59
N ASN A 321 12.16 -4.10 6.87
CA ASN A 321 13.56 -4.18 7.32
C ASN A 321 14.08 -2.89 7.99
N PRO A 322 14.06 -2.77 9.33
CA PRO A 322 14.68 -1.66 10.04
C PRO A 322 16.21 -1.80 10.19
N ALA A 323 16.80 -2.96 9.87
CA ALA A 323 18.19 -3.29 10.18
C ALA A 323 19.20 -2.96 9.07
N SER A 324 18.76 -2.86 7.81
CA SER A 324 19.65 -2.41 6.72
C SER A 324 19.70 -0.89 6.65
N ALA A 325 20.91 -0.33 6.65
CA ALA A 325 21.08 1.07 6.29
C ALA A 325 20.53 1.27 4.87
N ALA A 326 19.67 2.29 4.70
CA ALA A 326 19.14 2.61 3.39
C ALA A 326 20.28 2.87 2.40
N THR A 327 20.35 2.06 1.35
CA THR A 327 21.28 2.24 0.24
C THR A 327 20.52 2.79 -0.96
N PHE A 328 21.16 3.73 -1.65
CA PHE A 328 20.58 4.42 -2.79
C PHE A 328 21.39 4.16 -4.06
N ASP A 329 20.70 4.05 -5.19
CA ASP A 329 21.33 4.05 -6.50
C ASP A 329 21.84 5.45 -6.88
N THR A 330 22.49 5.57 -8.03
CA THR A 330 23.04 6.85 -8.51
C THR A 330 21.98 7.93 -8.77
N TYR A 331 20.70 7.56 -8.80
CA TYR A 331 19.55 8.44 -9.03
C TYR A 331 18.82 8.79 -7.72
N GLY A 332 19.32 8.27 -6.59
CA GLY A 332 18.76 8.51 -5.27
C GLY A 332 17.48 7.72 -5.00
N ARG A 333 17.28 6.58 -5.67
CA ARG A 333 16.21 5.61 -5.37
C ARG A 333 16.76 4.54 -4.44
N PHE A 334 15.93 3.97 -3.56
CA PHE A 334 16.38 2.84 -2.76
C PHE A 334 16.83 1.69 -3.67
N THR A 335 17.95 1.04 -3.37
CA THR A 335 18.38 -0.15 -4.11
C THR A 335 17.51 -1.35 -3.77
N ASP A 336 17.00 -1.42 -2.55
CA ASP A 336 16.00 -2.40 -2.13
C ASP A 336 14.66 -2.08 -2.78
N ALA A 337 14.23 -2.97 -3.68
CA ALA A 337 13.00 -2.79 -4.41
C ALA A 337 11.73 -2.91 -3.56
N SER A 338 11.81 -3.53 -2.37
CA SER A 338 10.69 -3.53 -1.42
C SER A 338 10.42 -2.16 -0.80
N ARG A 339 11.35 -1.21 -0.94
CA ARG A 339 11.13 0.22 -0.64
C ARG A 339 10.72 1.03 -1.88
N ARG A 340 10.42 0.35 -2.98
CA ARG A 340 9.88 0.91 -4.24
C ARG A 340 8.56 0.21 -4.60
N ASP A 341 7.90 -0.34 -3.58
CA ASP A 341 6.79 -1.29 -3.61
C ASP A 341 5.49 -0.76 -4.21
N LEU A 342 5.09 0.46 -3.87
CA LEU A 342 4.00 1.15 -4.56
C LEU A 342 4.53 2.15 -5.59
N GLY A 343 4.58 1.73 -6.86
CA GLY A 343 4.96 2.63 -7.95
C GLY A 343 3.95 3.79 -8.13
N PRO A 344 4.40 5.02 -8.41
CA PRO A 344 3.51 6.19 -8.47
C PRO A 344 2.54 6.15 -9.65
N GLY A 345 2.94 5.54 -10.77
CA GLY A 345 2.01 5.29 -11.89
C GLY A 345 0.84 4.40 -11.47
N PHE A 346 1.09 3.41 -10.62
CA PHE A 346 0.05 2.53 -10.10
C PHE A 346 -0.83 3.26 -9.10
N MET A 347 -0.24 3.98 -8.14
CA MET A 347 -0.99 4.79 -7.18
C MET A 347 -1.93 5.77 -7.92
N HIS A 348 -1.43 6.47 -8.93
CA HIS A 348 -2.22 7.44 -9.70
C HIS A 348 -3.40 6.76 -10.41
N VAL A 349 -3.14 5.69 -11.17
CA VAL A 349 -4.19 4.93 -11.87
C VAL A 349 -5.21 4.35 -10.88
N ALA A 350 -4.75 3.70 -9.80
CA ALA A 350 -5.60 3.08 -8.81
C ALA A 350 -6.52 4.11 -8.15
N LEU A 351 -5.98 5.19 -7.59
CA LEU A 351 -6.80 6.19 -6.89
C LEU A 351 -7.76 6.92 -7.84
N ALA A 352 -7.32 7.29 -9.03
CA ALA A 352 -8.17 7.98 -10.00
C ALA A 352 -9.34 7.12 -10.49
N ASN A 353 -9.12 5.81 -10.66
CA ASN A 353 -10.19 4.88 -11.01
C ASN A 353 -11.10 4.58 -9.83
N ILE A 354 -10.54 4.20 -8.67
CA ILE A 354 -11.33 3.72 -7.52
C ILE A 354 -12.21 4.83 -6.97
N LEU A 355 -11.62 6.00 -6.68
CA LEU A 355 -12.37 7.14 -6.15
C LEU A 355 -13.17 7.85 -7.24
N GLY A 356 -12.60 8.03 -8.43
CA GLY A 356 -13.18 8.87 -9.48
C GLY A 356 -14.18 8.17 -10.41
N ARG A 357 -14.01 6.87 -10.68
CA ARG A 357 -14.85 6.13 -11.64
C ARG A 357 -15.73 5.08 -10.98
N PHE A 358 -15.22 4.38 -9.97
CA PHE A 358 -15.93 3.26 -9.34
C PHE A 358 -16.73 3.64 -8.11
N ASN A 359 -16.62 4.90 -7.65
CA ASN A 359 -17.29 5.41 -6.46
C ASN A 359 -17.06 4.51 -5.24
N ALA A 360 -15.81 4.04 -5.09
CA ALA A 360 -15.34 3.21 -3.99
C ALA A 360 -14.16 3.90 -3.30
N SER A 361 -13.64 3.30 -2.22
CA SER A 361 -12.49 3.80 -1.48
C SER A 361 -11.50 2.66 -1.20
N VAL A 362 -10.31 3.03 -0.73
CA VAL A 362 -9.20 2.15 -0.39
C VAL A 362 -8.68 2.47 1.01
N VAL A 363 -8.00 1.50 1.60
CA VAL A 363 -7.11 1.71 2.74
C VAL A 363 -5.69 1.87 2.21
N LEU A 364 -4.96 2.83 2.74
CA LEU A 364 -3.59 3.16 2.35
C LEU A 364 -2.67 3.14 3.57
N ASP A 365 -1.49 2.55 3.45
CA ASP A 365 -0.42 2.80 4.41
C ASP A 365 0.18 4.19 4.17
N VAL A 366 0.01 5.11 5.11
CA VAL A 366 0.46 6.50 4.94
C VAL A 366 1.88 6.75 5.46
N SER A 367 2.50 5.73 6.06
CA SER A 367 3.90 5.70 6.47
C SER A 367 4.76 4.98 5.44
N ALA A 368 6.00 5.45 5.28
CA ALA A 368 7.04 4.83 4.45
C ALA A 368 8.09 4.07 5.31
N GLY A 369 7.73 3.78 6.57
CA GLY A 369 8.62 3.29 7.61
C GLY A 369 8.29 1.85 8.02
N PRO A 370 8.96 1.32 9.06
CA PRO A 370 8.66 -0.03 9.56
C PRO A 370 7.29 -0.12 10.28
N GLU A 371 6.78 1.03 10.75
CA GLU A 371 5.43 1.13 11.29
C GLU A 371 4.42 1.09 10.15
N VAL A 372 3.31 0.40 10.37
CA VAL A 372 2.21 0.33 9.40
C VAL A 372 1.02 1.13 9.92
N TRP A 373 0.63 2.16 9.18
CA TRP A 373 -0.47 3.06 9.52
C TRP A 373 -1.55 3.04 8.44
N ASN A 374 -2.54 2.15 8.63
CA ASN A 374 -3.67 2.02 7.74
C ASN A 374 -4.67 3.16 7.93
N GLN A 375 -4.90 3.93 6.87
CA GLN A 375 -5.86 5.02 6.89
C GLN A 375 -6.91 4.86 5.78
N PRO A 376 -8.20 5.10 6.06
CA PRO A 376 -9.24 5.08 5.04
C PRO A 376 -9.15 6.33 4.16
N VAL A 377 -8.93 6.15 2.87
CA VAL A 377 -8.75 7.25 1.92
C VAL A 377 -10.10 7.89 1.61
N TYR A 378 -10.18 9.20 1.82
CA TYR A 378 -11.38 9.99 1.52
C TYR A 378 -11.31 10.63 0.14
N GLY A 379 -10.15 11.07 -0.31
CA GLY A 379 -10.05 11.73 -1.61
C GLY A 379 -8.63 11.85 -2.15
N TYR A 380 -8.55 12.19 -3.43
CA TYR A 380 -7.30 12.59 -4.07
C TYR A 380 -7.53 13.83 -4.95
N GLU A 381 -6.50 14.65 -5.06
CA GLU A 381 -6.51 15.88 -5.84
C GLU A 381 -5.15 16.08 -6.49
N VAL A 382 -5.13 16.17 -7.82
CA VAL A 382 -3.96 16.57 -8.60
C VAL A 382 -3.85 18.09 -8.52
N LEU A 383 -2.80 18.56 -7.85
CA LEU A 383 -2.54 19.99 -7.60
C LEU A 383 -1.75 20.62 -8.74
N THR A 384 -0.85 19.85 -9.35
CA THR A 384 0.03 20.31 -10.43
C THR A 384 0.20 19.20 -11.45
N GLU A 385 0.09 19.56 -12.72
CA GLU A 385 0.49 18.74 -13.87
C GLU A 385 1.38 19.57 -14.79
N MET A 386 2.53 19.04 -15.17
CA MET A 386 3.46 19.70 -16.08
C MET A 386 4.02 18.66 -17.05
N GLU A 387 3.65 18.78 -18.33
CA GLU A 387 4.20 17.95 -19.38
C GLU A 387 5.69 18.26 -19.60
N LEU A 388 6.47 17.21 -19.80
CA LEU A 388 7.92 17.24 -20.01
C LEU A 388 8.26 16.28 -21.14
N THR A 389 9.38 16.53 -21.83
CA THR A 389 10.00 15.48 -22.64
C THR A 389 10.76 14.50 -21.73
N PRO A 390 11.03 13.25 -22.18
CA PRO A 390 11.91 12.34 -21.46
C PRO A 390 13.29 12.96 -21.13
N SER A 391 13.88 13.72 -22.06
CA SER A 391 15.17 14.38 -21.83
C SER A 391 15.09 15.49 -20.78
N ASP A 392 14.04 16.30 -20.79
CA ASP A 392 13.83 17.33 -19.77
C ASP A 392 13.65 16.72 -18.38
N ALA A 393 12.87 15.64 -18.27
CA ALA A 393 12.67 14.93 -17.02
C ALA A 393 13.98 14.29 -16.51
N ALA A 394 14.74 13.65 -17.40
CA ALA A 394 16.05 13.06 -17.11
C ALA A 394 17.03 14.10 -16.56
N SER A 395 17.17 15.23 -17.28
CA SER A 395 18.11 16.28 -16.92
C SER A 395 17.71 16.94 -15.59
N ARG A 396 16.42 17.27 -15.44
CA ARG A 396 15.90 18.02 -14.30
C ARG A 396 15.90 17.23 -12.98
N TYR A 397 15.53 15.95 -13.02
CA TYR A 397 15.32 15.17 -11.79
C TYR A 397 16.43 14.15 -11.50
N PHE A 398 17.23 13.78 -12.50
CA PHE A 398 18.23 12.73 -12.39
C PHE A 398 19.63 13.12 -12.87
N GLY A 399 19.81 14.34 -13.39
CA GLY A 399 21.11 14.87 -13.79
C GLY A 399 21.76 14.17 -14.98
N VAL A 400 20.96 13.45 -15.79
CA VAL A 400 21.43 12.68 -16.96
C VAL A 400 20.71 13.14 -18.24
N PRO A 401 21.35 13.03 -19.42
CA PRO A 401 20.76 13.54 -20.67
C PRO A 401 19.62 12.68 -21.22
N THR A 402 19.59 11.40 -20.86
CA THR A 402 18.64 10.39 -21.36
C THR A 402 17.88 9.80 -20.18
N TYR A 403 16.55 9.68 -20.31
CA TYR A 403 15.71 9.08 -19.28
C TYR A 403 16.05 7.60 -19.13
N PRO A 404 16.49 7.15 -17.94
CA PRO A 404 17.12 5.84 -17.85
C PRO A 404 16.12 4.74 -17.44
N PHE A 405 14.87 5.11 -17.10
CA PHE A 405 13.95 4.23 -16.38
C PHE A 405 12.96 3.48 -17.28
N ASN A 406 12.44 4.15 -18.30
CA ASN A 406 11.50 3.53 -19.24
C ASN A 406 11.79 4.04 -20.65
N ARG A 407 12.29 3.15 -21.52
CA ARG A 407 12.61 3.47 -22.91
C ARG A 407 11.38 3.65 -23.80
N ASP A 408 10.23 3.13 -23.37
CA ASP A 408 8.98 3.21 -24.12
C ASP A 408 8.25 4.53 -23.83
N ALA A 409 8.64 5.24 -22.76
CA ALA A 409 8.11 6.56 -22.43
C ALA A 409 8.43 7.57 -23.53
N GLN A 410 7.38 8.01 -24.24
CA GLN A 410 7.46 9.03 -25.29
C GLN A 410 7.16 10.42 -24.75
N ARG A 411 6.38 10.49 -23.67
CA ARG A 411 6.01 11.71 -22.96
C ARG A 411 6.22 11.51 -21.46
N MET A 412 6.46 12.60 -20.75
CA MET A 412 6.56 12.61 -19.30
C MET A 412 5.60 13.63 -18.72
N MET A 413 5.11 13.38 -17.50
CA MET A 413 4.32 14.37 -16.78
C MET A 413 4.76 14.44 -15.32
N TYR A 414 5.23 15.59 -14.88
CA TYR A 414 5.41 15.86 -13.46
C TYR A 414 4.05 16.11 -12.82
N VAL A 415 3.80 15.42 -11.72
CA VAL A 415 2.53 15.46 -10.99
C VAL A 415 2.78 15.71 -9.51
N GLU A 416 2.02 16.63 -8.92
CA GLU A 416 1.84 16.72 -7.47
C GLU A 416 0.41 16.31 -7.14
N THR A 417 0.24 15.25 -6.34
CA THR A 417 -1.08 14.76 -5.92
C THR A 417 -1.20 14.76 -4.42
N LYS A 418 -2.22 15.44 -3.91
CA LYS A 418 -2.64 15.34 -2.51
C LYS A 418 -3.57 14.16 -2.35
N VAL A 419 -3.19 13.19 -1.53
CA VAL A 419 -4.10 12.16 -1.03
C VAL A 419 -4.60 12.60 0.34
N SER A 420 -5.90 12.46 0.57
CA SER A 420 -6.56 12.83 1.83
C SER A 420 -7.24 11.62 2.46
N TRP A 421 -7.05 11.45 3.76
CA TRP A 421 -7.57 10.33 4.54
C TRP A 421 -8.15 10.80 5.87
N MET A 422 -8.92 9.94 6.52
CA MET A 422 -9.43 10.22 7.86
C MET A 422 -8.39 9.84 8.91
N ALA A 423 -8.13 10.70 9.89
CA ALA A 423 -7.19 10.43 10.98
C ALA A 423 -7.90 10.08 12.30
N GLU A 424 -7.10 9.66 13.28
CA GLU A 424 -7.59 9.12 14.53
C GLU A 424 -8.11 10.18 15.51
N THR A 425 -9.08 9.78 16.34
CA THR A 425 -9.65 10.60 17.43
C THR A 425 -10.39 9.73 18.45
N PHE A 426 -10.51 10.22 19.68
CA PHE A 426 -11.45 9.69 20.69
C PHE A 426 -12.72 10.54 20.83
N GLU A 427 -12.94 11.47 19.91
CA GLU A 427 -14.12 12.32 19.94
C GLU A 427 -15.41 11.51 19.72
N ASN A 428 -16.34 11.66 20.66
CA ASN A 428 -17.62 10.96 20.65
C ASN A 428 -18.66 11.68 19.76
N GLY A 429 -19.62 10.90 19.25
CA GLY A 429 -20.73 11.38 18.43
C GLY A 429 -20.68 10.92 16.97
N GLY A 430 -21.75 11.21 16.23
CA GLY A 430 -21.78 11.14 14.76
C GLY A 430 -21.03 12.34 14.15
N LEU A 431 -19.76 12.16 13.84
CA LEU A 431 -18.87 13.22 13.40
C LEU A 431 -19.08 13.56 11.92
N VAL A 432 -19.43 12.59 11.10
CA VAL A 432 -19.79 12.78 9.69
C VAL A 432 -21.10 13.56 9.59
N SER A 433 -22.15 13.10 10.27
CA SER A 433 -23.47 13.74 10.24
C SER A 433 -23.50 15.14 10.85
N SER A 434 -22.64 15.41 11.84
CA SER A 434 -22.47 16.75 12.43
C SER A 434 -21.52 17.66 11.65
N GLY A 435 -20.86 17.17 10.59
CA GLY A 435 -19.86 17.90 9.80
C GLY A 435 -18.49 18.05 10.48
N ARG A 436 -18.34 17.55 11.71
CA ARG A 436 -17.10 17.64 12.49
C ARG A 436 -16.00 16.72 11.99
N ALA A 437 -16.33 15.64 11.26
CA ALA A 437 -15.34 14.72 10.69
C ALA A 437 -14.31 15.43 9.80
N THR A 438 -14.67 16.56 9.18
CA THR A 438 -13.76 17.37 8.36
C THR A 438 -12.52 17.88 9.10
N THR A 439 -12.57 18.05 10.44
CA THR A 439 -11.41 18.47 11.24
C THR A 439 -10.35 17.38 11.37
N TYR A 440 -10.73 16.13 11.10
CA TYR A 440 -9.90 14.95 11.16
C TYR A 440 -9.41 14.48 9.79
N VAL A 441 -9.81 15.16 8.71
CA VAL A 441 -9.24 14.91 7.38
C VAL A 441 -7.79 15.41 7.37
N LYS A 442 -6.86 14.49 7.15
CA LYS A 442 -5.46 14.79 6.88
C LYS A 442 -5.17 14.57 5.41
N GLY A 443 -4.01 15.02 4.97
CA GLY A 443 -3.53 14.70 3.64
C GLY A 443 -2.08 15.03 3.46
N LYS A 444 -1.50 14.42 2.43
CA LYS A 444 -0.10 14.55 2.06
C LYS A 444 0.02 14.64 0.56
N THR A 445 0.95 15.49 0.13
CA THR A 445 1.24 15.69 -1.29
C THR A 445 2.41 14.81 -1.68
N TYR A 446 2.18 13.93 -2.65
CA TYR A 446 3.21 13.11 -3.28
C TYR A 446 3.62 13.70 -4.62
N LYS A 447 4.92 13.61 -4.92
CA LYS A 447 5.54 14.17 -6.12
C LYS A 447 6.17 13.08 -6.95
N TYR A 448 5.81 13.02 -8.23
CA TYR A 448 6.24 11.95 -9.11
C TYR A 448 6.21 12.37 -10.57
N LEU A 449 6.89 11.58 -11.39
CA LEU A 449 6.82 11.61 -12.84
C LEU A 449 5.91 10.45 -13.29
N LEU A 450 4.96 10.73 -14.16
CA LEU A 450 4.27 9.71 -14.96
C LEU A 450 5.02 9.51 -16.27
N GLU A 451 5.23 8.25 -16.62
CA GLU A 451 5.76 7.81 -17.90
C GLU A 451 4.59 7.51 -18.82
N LEU A 452 4.54 8.14 -20.00
CA LEU A 452 3.38 8.08 -20.87
C LEU A 452 3.77 7.65 -22.30
N ASP A 453 2.85 6.95 -22.97
CA ASP A 453 2.94 6.75 -24.42
C ASP A 453 2.56 8.02 -25.21
N GLU A 454 2.63 7.95 -26.55
CA GLU A 454 2.29 9.08 -27.41
C GLU A 454 0.82 9.51 -27.29
N ALA A 455 -0.06 8.57 -26.91
CA ALA A 455 -1.50 8.76 -26.74
C ALA A 455 -1.90 9.18 -25.32
N TYR A 456 -0.95 9.48 -24.42
CA TYR A 456 -1.16 9.87 -23.02
C TYR A 456 -1.64 8.73 -22.10
N ASN A 457 -1.48 7.47 -22.49
CA ASN A 457 -1.69 6.35 -21.57
C ASN A 457 -0.51 6.24 -20.62
N ILE A 458 -0.80 6.08 -19.33
CA ILE A 458 0.21 5.86 -18.31
C ILE A 458 0.83 4.47 -18.52
N LEU A 459 2.16 4.41 -18.54
CA LEU A 459 2.96 3.20 -18.66
C LEU A 459 3.64 2.83 -17.34
N GLY A 460 3.81 3.79 -16.44
CA GLY A 460 4.58 3.66 -15.21
C GLY A 460 4.82 5.03 -14.58
N GLY A 461 5.80 5.11 -13.69
CA GLY A 461 6.21 6.37 -13.11
C GLY A 461 7.33 6.24 -12.08
N GLU A 462 7.94 7.37 -11.74
CA GLU A 462 9.05 7.45 -10.79
C GLU A 462 8.80 8.52 -9.72
N TRP A 463 9.04 8.18 -8.46
CA TRP A 463 8.95 9.12 -7.35
C TRP A 463 10.06 10.18 -7.47
N VAL A 464 9.76 11.43 -7.09
CA VAL A 464 10.75 12.52 -7.10
C VAL A 464 10.67 13.38 -5.83
N GLY A 465 11.73 14.15 -5.55
CA GLY A 465 11.84 14.93 -4.31
C GLY A 465 11.81 14.05 -3.06
N GLU A 466 11.15 14.54 -2.01
CA GLU A 466 10.99 13.81 -0.74
C GLU A 466 10.16 12.53 -0.90
N SER A 467 9.25 12.49 -1.88
CA SER A 467 8.44 11.30 -2.14
C SER A 467 9.24 10.11 -2.64
N LYS A 468 10.56 10.23 -2.90
CA LYS A 468 11.44 9.08 -3.13
C LYS A 468 11.66 8.23 -1.88
N ALA A 469 11.57 8.85 -0.72
CA ALA A 469 11.75 8.20 0.58
C ALA A 469 10.45 8.14 1.39
N ASP A 470 9.46 8.94 1.01
CA ASP A 470 8.26 9.19 1.79
C ASP A 470 7.00 9.06 0.93
N HIS A 471 6.70 7.82 0.53
CA HIS A 471 5.55 7.41 -0.26
C HIS A 471 4.81 6.25 0.44
N PRO A 472 3.56 5.93 0.06
CA PRO A 472 2.86 4.76 0.60
C PRO A 472 3.56 3.46 0.20
N ASP A 473 3.47 2.43 1.05
CA ASP A 473 4.02 1.10 0.77
C ASP A 473 3.01 0.20 0.01
N PHE A 474 1.74 0.26 0.42
CA PHE A 474 0.67 -0.55 -0.16
C PHE A 474 -0.71 0.13 -0.08
N LEU A 475 -1.62 -0.35 -0.92
CA LEU A 475 -3.05 -0.03 -0.83
C LEU A 475 -3.89 -1.30 -0.94
N TRP A 476 -5.03 -1.31 -0.26
CA TRP A 476 -5.92 -2.47 -0.27
C TRP A 476 -7.40 -2.10 -0.10
N ILE A 477 -8.28 -2.98 -0.55
CA ILE A 477 -9.74 -2.78 -0.54
C ILE A 477 -10.40 -3.91 0.28
N PRO A 478 -11.23 -3.60 1.29
CA PRO A 478 -12.09 -4.61 1.90
C PRO A 478 -13.24 -4.97 0.94
N LYS A 479 -13.39 -6.25 0.60
CA LYS A 479 -14.39 -6.71 -0.39
C LYS A 479 -15.82 -6.64 0.12
N ALA A 480 -16.03 -6.87 1.41
CA ALA A 480 -17.35 -6.91 2.03
C ALA A 480 -17.25 -6.73 3.55
N ARG A 481 -18.40 -6.49 4.19
CA ARG A 481 -18.54 -6.59 5.64
C ARG A 481 -18.31 -8.04 6.11
N PRO A 482 -17.96 -8.26 7.39
CA PRO A 482 -17.97 -9.59 7.98
C PRO A 482 -19.31 -10.33 7.76
N ASP A 483 -19.28 -11.65 7.75
CA ASP A 483 -20.53 -12.44 7.77
C ASP A 483 -21.31 -12.14 9.05
N LEU A 484 -22.62 -11.88 8.97
CA LEU A 484 -23.44 -11.50 10.13
C LEU A 484 -23.39 -12.53 11.27
N THR A 485 -23.13 -13.80 10.96
CA THR A 485 -22.98 -14.89 11.95
C THR A 485 -21.61 -14.94 12.62
N ALA A 486 -20.66 -14.09 12.21
CA ALA A 486 -19.32 -14.06 12.76
C ALA A 486 -19.33 -13.80 14.28
N VAL A 487 -18.56 -14.63 14.99
CA VAL A 487 -18.20 -14.46 16.39
C VAL A 487 -16.68 -14.54 16.44
N THR A 488 -16.03 -13.51 16.95
CA THR A 488 -14.57 -13.46 17.05
C THR A 488 -14.05 -14.48 18.07
N ASN A 489 -12.75 -14.76 18.03
CA ASN A 489 -12.05 -15.59 19.02
C ASN A 489 -12.24 -15.12 20.48
N ILE A 490 -12.43 -13.81 20.70
CA ILE A 490 -12.71 -13.25 22.03
C ILE A 490 -14.19 -13.38 22.46
N GLY A 491 -15.07 -13.85 21.58
CA GLY A 491 -16.51 -14.03 21.84
C GLY A 491 -17.37 -12.81 21.48
N LEU A 492 -16.84 -11.85 20.73
CA LEU A 492 -17.58 -10.67 20.28
C LEU A 492 -18.42 -11.05 19.04
N SER A 493 -19.75 -10.91 19.13
CA SER A 493 -20.65 -11.27 18.04
C SER A 493 -20.91 -10.07 17.14
N TYR A 494 -20.61 -10.19 15.85
CA TYR A 494 -20.88 -9.14 14.88
C TYR A 494 -22.38 -8.80 14.81
N LYS A 495 -23.25 -9.82 14.87
CA LYS A 495 -24.70 -9.62 14.96
C LYS A 495 -25.11 -8.73 16.12
N ASN A 496 -24.56 -8.95 17.31
CA ASN A 496 -24.88 -8.16 18.50
C ASN A 496 -24.39 -6.71 18.37
N VAL A 497 -23.16 -6.53 17.85
CA VAL A 497 -22.61 -5.19 17.60
C VAL A 497 -23.42 -4.46 16.53
N ARG A 498 -23.91 -5.16 15.50
CA ARG A 498 -24.78 -4.59 14.46
C ARG A 498 -26.12 -4.12 15.00
N VAL A 499 -26.71 -4.80 15.98
CA VAL A 499 -27.93 -4.31 16.67
C VAL A 499 -27.67 -2.95 17.30
N LEU A 500 -26.58 -2.80 18.06
CA LEU A 500 -26.21 -1.51 18.67
C LEU A 500 -25.94 -0.44 17.62
N LEU A 501 -25.23 -0.80 16.55
CA LEU A 501 -24.90 0.11 15.47
C LEU A 501 -26.16 0.60 14.74
N ASP A 502 -27.10 -0.28 14.42
CA ASP A 502 -28.34 0.09 13.73
C ASP A 502 -29.22 1.00 14.60
N MET A 503 -29.31 0.72 15.91
CA MET A 503 -29.96 1.62 16.87
C MET A 503 -29.27 2.99 16.89
N ALA A 504 -27.93 3.03 16.94
CA ALA A 504 -27.18 4.27 17.05
C ALA A 504 -27.17 5.10 15.76
N THR A 505 -27.19 4.45 14.60
CA THR A 505 -27.30 5.11 13.29
C THR A 505 -28.68 5.71 13.09
N SER A 506 -29.74 5.01 13.53
CA SER A 506 -31.13 5.48 13.45
C SER A 506 -31.58 6.35 14.64
N CYS A 507 -30.75 6.45 15.67
CA CYS A 507 -31.04 7.15 16.92
C CYS A 507 -32.33 6.65 17.59
N SER A 508 -32.53 5.32 17.61
CA SER A 508 -33.75 4.65 18.08
C SER A 508 -33.53 3.75 19.30
#